data_AF-A0A2N1MAV7-F1
#
_entry.id   AF-A0A2N1MAV7-F1
#
_cell.length_a   1.000
_cell.length_b   1.000
_cell.length_c   1.000
_cell.angle_alpha   90.00
_cell.angle_beta   90.00
_cell.angle_gamma   90.00
#
_symmetry.space_group_name_H-M   'P 1'
#
loop_
_entity.id
_entity.type
_entity.pdbx_description
1 polymer ?
#
loop_
_entity_poly.entity_id
_entity_poly.type
_entity_poly.pdbx_seq_one_letter_code
_entity_poly.pdbx_strand_id
1 'polypeptide(L)'
;MDTTTDINNDEVMTGYYKLQENRRIYRVRKNANRTEPSFETRKVPVRLNKPETKVPAVYYFVSLFLTKWAGEALKYIVETLLYRERVAALKYEQIKMQNVEILKKNVDLTEKLAESNLINGLMVADLENGIRNLEADVIAKEREK
;
A
#
# COMPACT_ATOMS: atom_id res chain seq x y z
N MET A 1 -30.71 -15.86 -11.76
CA MET A 1 -29.33 -16.37 -11.68
C MET A 1 -28.45 -15.26 -12.21
N ASP A 2 -28.05 -14.34 -11.32
CA ASP A 2 -27.13 -13.26 -11.68
C ASP A 2 -25.72 -13.69 -11.27
N THR A 3 -24.90 -13.96 -12.28
CA THR A 3 -23.46 -14.22 -12.14
C THR A 3 -22.75 -12.88 -12.05
N THR A 4 -22.65 -12.32 -10.85
CA THR A 4 -21.69 -11.25 -10.57
C THR A 4 -20.29 -11.83 -10.54
N THR A 5 -19.56 -11.56 -11.60
CA THR A 5 -18.14 -11.82 -11.76
C THR A 5 -17.38 -11.07 -10.67
N ASP A 6 -16.90 -11.80 -9.66
CA ASP A 6 -15.93 -11.28 -8.69
C ASP A 6 -14.65 -10.91 -9.42
N ILE A 7 -14.55 -9.63 -9.76
CA ILE A 7 -13.32 -9.05 -10.30
C ILE A 7 -12.29 -9.13 -9.17
N ASN A 8 -11.27 -9.95 -9.39
CA ASN A 8 -10.18 -10.21 -8.46
C ASN A 8 -9.45 -8.90 -8.12
N ASN A 9 -9.88 -8.25 -7.04
CA ASN A 9 -9.47 -6.90 -6.66
C ASN A 9 -7.95 -6.77 -6.44
N ASP A 10 -7.27 -7.86 -6.11
CA ASP A 10 -5.81 -7.88 -5.98
C ASP A 10 -5.08 -7.74 -7.32
N GLU A 11 -5.57 -8.36 -8.41
CA GLU A 11 -4.97 -8.15 -9.74
C GLU A 11 -5.19 -6.72 -10.25
N VAL A 12 -6.37 -6.15 -9.97
CA VAL A 12 -6.70 -4.76 -10.34
C VAL A 12 -5.79 -3.77 -9.61
N MET A 13 -5.60 -3.96 -8.30
CA MET A 13 -4.74 -3.08 -7.50
C MET A 13 -3.27 -3.23 -7.89
N THR A 14 -2.78 -4.46 -8.10
CA THR A 14 -1.39 -4.70 -8.54
C THR A 14 -1.12 -4.13 -9.93
N GLY A 15 -2.11 -4.21 -10.84
CA GLY A 15 -2.08 -3.57 -12.16
C GLY A 15 -2.06 -2.04 -12.08
N TYR A 16 -2.85 -1.45 -11.18
CA TYR A 16 -2.88 0.01 -10.96
C TYR A 16 -1.56 0.57 -10.43
N TYR A 17 -0.92 -0.11 -9.48
CA TYR A 17 0.39 0.30 -8.98
C TYR A 17 1.47 0.20 -10.05
N LYS A 18 1.54 -0.91 -10.80
CA LYS A 18 2.47 -1.07 -11.93
C LYS A 18 2.24 -0.03 -13.04
N LEU A 19 0.99 0.31 -13.34
CA LEU A 19 0.64 1.35 -14.32
C LEU A 19 1.01 2.75 -13.83
N GLN A 20 0.83 3.07 -12.55
CA GLN A 20 1.26 4.36 -11.99
C GLN A 20 2.78 4.50 -11.98
N GLU A 21 3.50 3.45 -11.61
CA GLU A 21 4.96 3.45 -11.56
C GLU A 21 5.56 3.57 -12.97
N ASN A 22 5.03 2.81 -13.94
CA ASN A 22 5.39 2.98 -15.35
C ASN A 22 5.05 4.38 -15.86
N ARG A 23 3.88 4.95 -15.54
CA ARG A 23 3.55 6.34 -15.90
C ARG A 23 4.51 7.36 -15.29
N ARG A 24 4.98 7.15 -14.05
CA ARG A 24 6.00 8.01 -13.42
C ARG A 24 7.34 7.89 -14.14
N ILE A 25 7.80 6.68 -14.42
CA ILE A 25 9.06 6.42 -15.14
C ILE A 25 9.00 7.03 -16.56
N TYR A 26 7.91 6.83 -17.29
CA TYR A 26 7.72 7.45 -18.61
C TYR A 26 7.65 8.97 -18.54
N ARG A 27 7.08 9.55 -17.49
CA ARG A 27 7.01 11.01 -17.31
C ARG A 27 8.39 11.58 -16.98
N VAL A 28 9.18 10.91 -16.14
CA VAL A 28 10.57 11.28 -15.83
C VAL A 28 11.45 11.16 -17.07
N ARG A 29 11.34 10.06 -17.85
CA ARG A 29 12.05 9.89 -19.13
C ARG A 29 11.62 10.92 -20.18
N LYS A 30 10.31 11.18 -20.30
CA LYS A 30 9.77 12.19 -21.23
C LYS A 30 10.22 13.59 -20.85
N ASN A 31 10.39 13.89 -19.56
CA ASN A 31 10.88 15.18 -19.10
C ASN A 31 12.41 15.29 -19.21
N ALA A 32 13.16 14.20 -19.00
CA ALA A 32 14.59 14.13 -19.29
C ALA A 32 14.88 14.31 -20.79
N ASN A 33 14.01 13.79 -21.66
CA ASN A 33 14.13 13.90 -23.12
C ASN A 33 13.45 15.17 -23.70
N ARG A 34 12.68 15.93 -22.90
CA ARG A 34 12.05 17.20 -23.31
C ARG A 34 12.88 18.42 -22.93
N THR A 35 14.09 18.21 -22.42
CA THR A 35 15.07 19.27 -22.22
C THR A 35 16.39 18.84 -22.83
N GLU A 36 16.36 18.48 -24.11
CA GLU A 36 17.46 18.91 -24.96
C GLU A 36 17.15 20.36 -25.33
N PRO A 37 17.86 21.38 -24.81
CA PRO A 37 18.14 22.49 -25.70
C PRO A 37 18.81 21.85 -26.90
N SER A 38 18.24 22.09 -28.09
CA SER A 38 18.89 21.78 -29.35
C SER A 38 20.31 22.34 -29.25
N PHE A 39 21.29 21.47 -28.96
CA PHE A 39 22.66 21.73 -29.29
C PHE A 39 22.69 21.60 -30.80
N GLU A 40 22.22 22.66 -31.47
CA GLU A 40 22.64 22.97 -32.81
C GLU A 40 24.14 22.67 -32.86
N THR A 41 24.54 21.93 -33.89
CA THR A 41 25.92 21.58 -34.22
C THR A 41 26.74 22.82 -34.61
N ARG A 42 26.64 23.89 -33.83
CA ARG A 42 27.42 25.11 -33.92
C ARG A 42 28.39 25.15 -32.76
N LYS A 43 29.55 24.54 -33.06
CA LYS A 43 30.82 24.66 -32.35
C LYS A 43 30.73 24.22 -30.89
N VAL A 44 31.19 23.00 -30.63
CA VAL A 44 31.69 22.58 -29.31
C VAL A 44 32.50 23.74 -28.70
N PRO A 45 31.99 24.47 -27.69
CA PRO A 45 32.84 25.41 -27.00
C PRO A 45 33.57 24.64 -25.92
N VAL A 46 34.79 25.09 -25.65
CA VAL A 46 35.67 24.58 -24.59
C VAL A 46 36.42 23.31 -24.98
N ARG A 47 37.34 23.49 -25.93
CA ARG A 47 38.72 23.04 -25.67
C ARG A 47 39.05 23.47 -24.22
N LEU A 48 39.13 22.52 -23.29
CA LEU A 48 39.63 22.76 -21.93
C LEU A 48 41.06 23.32 -21.93
N ASN A 49 41.77 23.19 -23.05
CA ASN A 49 43.05 23.81 -23.31
C ASN A 49 42.92 24.83 -24.46
N LYS A 50 42.36 26.01 -24.18
CA LYS A 50 42.86 27.21 -24.84
C LYS A 50 44.09 27.66 -24.04
N PRO A 51 45.30 27.64 -24.61
CA PRO A 51 46.52 28.05 -23.88
C PRO A 51 46.50 29.52 -23.46
N GLU A 52 45.56 30.31 -23.97
CA GLU A 52 45.38 31.74 -23.67
C GLU A 52 44.64 32.00 -22.35
N THR A 53 43.73 31.11 -21.94
CA THR A 53 43.04 31.21 -20.64
C THR A 53 43.71 30.27 -19.65
N LYS A 54 44.74 30.78 -18.97
CA LYS A 54 45.37 30.09 -17.82
C LYS A 54 44.38 30.08 -16.65
N VAL A 55 43.36 29.23 -16.69
CA VAL A 55 42.63 28.88 -15.47
C VAL A 55 43.64 28.13 -14.60
N PRO A 56 43.98 28.64 -13.40
CA PRO A 56 45.00 28.00 -12.57
C PRO A 56 44.66 26.53 -12.34
N ALA A 57 45.63 25.63 -12.54
CA ALA A 57 45.47 24.18 -12.36
C ALA A 57 44.85 23.81 -11.00
N VAL A 58 45.06 24.67 -10.01
CA VAL A 58 44.45 24.62 -8.67
C VAL A 58 42.91 24.55 -8.74
N TYR A 59 42.25 25.32 -9.60
CA TYR A 59 40.79 25.30 -9.69
C TYR A 59 40.24 23.99 -10.27
N TYR A 60 40.95 23.38 -11.22
CA TYR A 60 40.59 22.04 -11.73
C TYR A 60 40.77 20.97 -10.67
N PHE A 61 41.85 21.05 -9.90
CA PHE A 61 42.10 20.11 -8.81
C PHE A 61 41.05 20.25 -7.71
N VAL A 62 40.71 21.48 -7.32
CA VAL A 62 39.67 21.77 -6.33
C VAL A 62 38.30 21.32 -6.82
N SER A 63 37.93 21.58 -8.08
CA SER A 63 36.64 21.16 -8.61
C SER A 63 36.52 19.63 -8.69
N LEU A 64 37.57 18.93 -9.13
CA LEU A 64 37.61 17.46 -9.12
C LEU A 64 37.48 16.88 -7.71
N PHE A 65 38.19 17.47 -6.74
CA PHE A 65 38.15 17.03 -5.35
C PHE A 65 36.75 17.25 -4.72
N LEU A 66 36.17 18.43 -4.93
CA LEU A 66 34.82 18.76 -4.45
C LEU A 66 33.75 17.88 -5.10
N THR A 67 33.86 17.62 -6.40
CA THR A 67 32.91 16.78 -7.13
C THR A 67 32.98 15.32 -6.63
N LYS A 68 34.19 14.82 -6.36
CA LYS A 68 34.39 13.49 -5.78
C LYS A 68 33.78 13.38 -4.38
N TRP A 69 34.00 14.36 -3.52
CA TRP A 69 33.41 14.41 -2.19
C TRP A 69 31.90 14.53 -2.21
N ALA A 70 31.36 15.41 -3.06
CA ALA A 70 29.92 15.57 -3.25
C ALA A 70 29.27 14.26 -3.74
N GLY A 71 29.94 13.54 -4.64
CA GLY A 71 29.49 12.24 -5.12
C GLY A 71 29.35 11.20 -3.99
N GLU A 72 30.34 11.11 -3.11
CA GLU A 72 30.31 10.17 -1.98
C GLU A 72 29.21 10.56 -0.96
N ALA A 73 29.08 11.85 -0.66
CA ALA A 73 28.03 12.34 0.22
C ALA A 73 26.62 12.06 -0.35
N LEU A 74 26.42 12.29 -1.64
CA LEU A 74 25.16 12.00 -2.33
C LEU A 74 24.86 10.50 -2.33
N LYS A 75 25.86 9.65 -2.58
CA LYS A 75 25.70 8.20 -2.52
C LYS A 75 25.18 7.75 -1.15
N TYR A 76 25.80 8.22 -0.07
CA TYR A 76 25.37 7.92 1.29
C TYR A 76 23.92 8.36 1.58
N ILE A 77 23.56 9.58 1.14
CA ILE A 77 22.20 10.11 1.31
C ILE A 77 21.19 9.24 0.55
N VAL A 78 21.47 8.90 -0.71
CA VAL A 78 20.60 8.08 -1.55
C VAL A 78 20.45 6.69 -0.97
N GLU A 79 21.53 6.04 -0.55
CA GLU A 79 21.49 4.72 0.08
C GLU A 79 20.65 4.73 1.37
N THR A 80 20.81 5.77 2.20
CA THR A 80 20.04 5.92 3.44
C THR A 80 18.54 6.10 3.16
N LEU A 81 18.20 6.92 2.16
CA LEU A 81 16.79 7.13 1.77
C LEU A 81 16.17 5.86 1.20
N LEU A 82 16.87 5.18 0.29
CA LEU A 82 16.41 3.93 -0.31
C LEU A 82 16.25 2.83 0.75
N TYR A 83 17.16 2.75 1.72
CA TYR A 83 17.05 1.79 2.82
C TYR A 83 15.79 2.05 3.66
N ARG A 84 15.55 3.31 4.04
CA ARG A 84 14.36 3.70 4.81
C ARG A 84 13.08 3.40 4.05
N GLU A 85 13.04 3.72 2.76
CA GLU A 85 11.88 3.47 1.91
C GLU A 85 11.59 1.97 1.77
N ARG A 86 12.63 1.14 1.56
CA ARG A 86 12.49 -0.33 1.53
C ARG A 86 11.94 -0.88 2.84
N VAL A 87 12.46 -0.42 3.98
CA VAL A 87 11.98 -0.86 5.29
C VAL A 87 10.52 -0.44 5.52
N ALA A 88 10.15 0.78 5.12
CA ALA A 88 8.77 1.26 5.22
C ALA A 88 7.82 0.47 4.31
N ALA A 89 8.23 0.15 3.08
CA ALA A 89 7.44 -0.66 2.15
C ALA A 89 7.21 -2.06 2.69
N LEU A 90 8.24 -2.73 3.20
CA LEU A 90 8.12 -4.05 3.83
C LEU A 90 7.17 -4.05 5.03
N LYS A 91 7.28 -3.04 5.91
CA LYS A 91 6.36 -2.89 7.05
C LYS A 91 4.93 -2.66 6.59
N TYR A 92 4.74 -1.86 5.56
CA TYR A 92 3.41 -1.60 5.00
C TYR A 92 2.78 -2.89 4.44
N GLU A 93 3.55 -3.70 3.70
CA GLU A 93 3.06 -4.99 3.21
C GLU A 93 2.70 -5.96 4.34
N GLN A 94 3.51 -6.02 5.40
CA GLN A 94 3.21 -6.83 6.58
C GLN A 94 1.90 -6.38 7.25
N ILE A 95 1.73 -5.09 7.49
CA ILE A 95 0.51 -4.54 8.08
C ILE A 95 -0.69 -4.81 7.17
N LYS A 96 -0.52 -4.68 5.84
CA LYS A 96 -1.59 -4.99 4.88
C LYS A 96 -2.03 -6.45 5.00
N MET A 97 -1.09 -7.39 5.04
CA MET A 97 -1.41 -8.82 5.21
C MET A 97 -2.10 -9.11 6.53
N GLN A 98 -1.60 -8.54 7.64
CA GLN A 98 -2.22 -8.68 8.96
C GLN A 98 -3.65 -8.13 8.99
N ASN A 99 -3.89 -6.98 8.36
CA ASN A 99 -5.22 -6.39 8.29
C ASN A 99 -6.21 -7.26 7.52
N VAL A 100 -5.78 -7.90 6.41
CA VAL A 100 -6.61 -8.86 5.67
C VAL A 100 -6.97 -10.06 6.54
N GLU A 101 -6.00 -10.59 7.28
CA GLU A 101 -6.24 -11.71 8.20
C GLU A 101 -7.21 -11.34 9.33
N ILE A 102 -7.02 -10.17 9.94
CA ILE A 102 -7.91 -9.65 10.99
C ILE A 102 -9.32 -9.46 10.44
N LEU A 103 -9.45 -8.90 9.24
CA LEU A 103 -10.75 -8.67 8.62
C LEU A 103 -11.49 -9.99 8.37
N LYS A 104 -10.79 -11.02 7.89
CA LYS A 104 -11.35 -12.37 7.75
C LYS A 104 -11.82 -12.94 9.08
N LYS A 105 -10.97 -12.88 10.13
CA LYS A 105 -11.34 -13.36 11.47
C LYS A 105 -12.55 -12.62 12.04
N ASN A 106 -12.65 -11.32 11.81
CA ASN A 106 -13.79 -10.53 12.27
C ASN A 106 -15.10 -10.93 11.58
N VAL A 107 -15.06 -11.23 10.29
CA VAL A 107 -16.23 -11.76 9.55
C VAL A 107 -16.66 -13.11 10.14
N ASP A 108 -15.72 -14.06 10.28
CA ASP A 108 -15.99 -15.38 10.85
C ASP A 108 -16.56 -15.30 12.28
N LEU A 109 -16.04 -14.38 13.11
CA LEU A 109 -16.54 -14.15 14.47
C LEU A 109 -17.94 -13.55 14.47
N THR A 110 -18.22 -12.64 13.54
CA THR A 110 -19.54 -11.99 13.43
C THR A 110 -20.60 -13.01 13.01
N GLU A 111 -20.27 -13.89 12.05
CA GLU A 111 -21.15 -14.98 11.63
C GLU A 111 -21.47 -15.93 12.78
N LYS A 112 -20.44 -16.41 13.49
CA LYS A 112 -20.63 -17.27 14.68
C LYS A 112 -21.45 -16.62 15.78
N LEU A 113 -21.28 -15.32 15.99
CA LEU A 113 -22.04 -14.58 16.99
C LEU A 113 -23.51 -14.43 16.55
N ALA A 114 -23.77 -14.20 15.26
CA ALA A 114 -25.13 -14.18 14.72
C ALA A 114 -25.81 -15.55 14.85
N GLU A 115 -25.12 -16.64 14.49
CA GLU A 115 -25.61 -18.02 14.67
C GLU A 115 -25.91 -18.33 16.14
N SER A 116 -24.99 -17.99 17.05
CA SER A 116 -25.20 -18.21 18.48
C SER A 116 -26.39 -17.41 19.01
N ASN A 117 -26.54 -16.15 18.61
CA ASN A 117 -27.69 -15.33 18.99
C ASN A 117 -29.00 -15.90 18.46
N LEU A 118 -29.00 -16.44 17.23
CA LEU A 118 -30.17 -17.09 16.65
C LEU A 118 -30.56 -18.35 17.43
N ILE A 119 -29.58 -19.23 17.73
CA ILE A 119 -29.80 -20.46 18.50
C ILE A 119 -30.32 -20.12 19.91
N ASN A 120 -29.70 -19.16 20.57
CA ASN A 120 -30.11 -18.73 21.91
C ASN A 120 -31.52 -18.13 21.89
N GLY A 121 -31.84 -17.30 20.89
CA GLY A 121 -33.18 -16.74 20.71
C GLY A 121 -34.24 -17.81 20.48
N LEU A 122 -33.93 -18.83 19.68
CA LEU A 122 -34.82 -19.98 19.46
C LEU A 122 -35.03 -20.78 20.75
N MET A 123 -33.97 -21.08 21.49
CA MET A 123 -34.07 -21.77 22.79
C MET A 123 -34.94 -21.00 23.79
N VAL A 124 -34.80 -19.66 23.85
CA VAL A 124 -35.63 -18.83 24.72
C VAL A 124 -37.09 -18.89 24.31
N ALA A 125 -37.41 -18.76 23.02
CA ALA A 125 -38.78 -18.85 22.52
C ALA A 125 -39.43 -20.22 22.79
N ASP A 126 -38.67 -21.30 22.63
CA ASP A 126 -39.13 -22.66 22.95
C ASP A 126 -39.41 -22.83 24.45
N LEU A 127 -38.52 -22.32 25.31
CA LEU A 127 -38.72 -22.32 26.76
C LEU A 127 -39.94 -21.49 27.18
N GLU A 128 -40.13 -20.29 26.61
CA GLU A 128 -41.30 -19.45 26.86
C GLU A 128 -42.61 -20.13 26.45
N ASN A 129 -42.62 -20.82 25.31
CA ASN A 129 -43.77 -21.63 24.90
C ASN A 129 -44.04 -22.79 25.85
N GLY A 130 -42.99 -23.50 26.28
CA GLY A 130 -43.09 -24.57 27.27
C GLY A 130 -43.69 -24.10 28.59
N ILE A 131 -43.24 -22.94 29.10
CA ILE A 131 -43.78 -22.33 30.32
C ILE A 131 -45.26 -21.99 30.14
N ARG A 132 -45.64 -21.30 29.06
CA ARG A 132 -47.05 -20.93 28.80
C ARG A 132 -47.98 -22.14 28.72
N ASN A 133 -47.53 -23.22 28.07
CA ASN A 133 -48.29 -24.46 27.99
C ASN A 133 -48.48 -25.08 29.38
N LEU A 134 -47.42 -25.13 30.20
CA LEU A 134 -47.50 -25.64 31.57
C LEU A 134 -48.40 -24.78 32.46
N GLU A 135 -48.33 -23.46 32.34
CA GLU A 135 -49.22 -22.53 33.06
C GLU A 135 -50.70 -22.78 32.71
N ALA A 136 -51.02 -22.94 31.43
CA ALA A 136 -52.37 -23.26 30.99
C ALA A 136 -52.87 -24.61 31.56
N ASP A 137 -51.99 -25.62 31.58
CA ASP A 137 -52.28 -26.96 32.11
C ASP A 137 -52.56 -26.94 33.63
N VAL A 138 -51.79 -26.13 34.38
CA VAL A 138 -51.99 -25.91 35.82
C VAL A 138 -53.33 -25.23 36.07
N ILE A 139 -53.64 -24.16 35.34
CA ILE A 139 -54.91 -23.43 35.46
C ILE A 139 -56.11 -24.34 35.17
N ALA A 140 -56.01 -25.19 34.15
CA ALA A 140 -57.07 -26.14 33.81
C ALA A 140 -57.32 -27.12 34.98
N LYS A 141 -56.25 -27.70 35.54
CA LYS A 141 -56.34 -28.63 36.69
C LYS A 141 -56.86 -27.98 37.96
N GLU A 142 -56.57 -26.71 38.20
CA GLU A 142 -57.12 -25.98 39.36
C GLU A 142 -58.62 -25.71 39.22
N ARG A 143 -59.14 -25.55 38.00
CA ARG A 143 -60.57 -25.31 37.75
C ARG A 143 -61.43 -26.57 37.79
N GLU A 144 -60.84 -27.75 37.68
CA GLU A 144 -61.52 -29.05 37.79
C GLU A 144 -61.63 -29.53 39.25
N LYS A 145 -61.08 -28.78 40.20
CA LYS A 145 -61.07 -29.09 41.64
C LYS A 145 -62.19 -28.34 42.39
#